data_AF-A0A3M1I9F8-F1
#
_entry.id   AF-A0A3M1I9F8-F1
#
_cell.length_a   1.000
_cell.length_b   1.000
_cell.length_c   1.000
_cell.angle_alpha   90.00
_cell.angle_beta   90.00
_cell.angle_gamma   90.00
#
_symmetry.space_group_name_H-M   'P 1'
#
loop_
_entity.id
_entity.type
_entity.pdbx_description
1 polymer ?
#
loop_
_entity_poly.entity_id
_entity_poly.type
_entity_poly.pdbx_seq_one_letter_code
_entity_poly.pdbx_strand_id
1 'polypeptide(L)'
;MRRLIPTLFLLLTLTACARLKRRASPPAPTVPSPQAAAERTPTPAIVASTETPSQPPASTAPVPTPDFASMTFAEKNELFLQLLAERQAAGMDTSAAEEAYTRSMEASFSGDASQADRYLEEAILLLWNP
;
A
#
# COMPACT_ATOMS: atom_id res chain seq x y z
N MET A 1 54.40 -13.85 7.41
CA MET A 1 54.79 -12.90 6.35
C MET A 1 53.55 -12.46 5.60
N ARG A 2 53.37 -11.12 5.45
CA ARG A 2 52.79 -10.39 4.29
C ARG A 2 51.50 -10.97 3.67
N ARG A 3 50.29 -10.43 3.96
CA ARG A 3 49.61 -9.29 3.29
C ARG A 3 49.93 -9.17 1.79
N LEU A 4 48.89 -9.27 0.95
CA LEU A 4 48.73 -8.84 -0.47
C LEU A 4 47.70 -9.84 -1.10
N ILE A 5 46.44 -9.53 -1.40
CA ILE A 5 45.95 -8.52 -2.34
C ILE A 5 44.40 -8.47 -2.27
N PRO A 6 43.80 -7.37 -1.82
CA PRO A 6 42.37 -7.08 -1.92
C PRO A 6 42.04 -6.33 -3.24
N THR A 7 42.57 -6.78 -4.39
CA THR A 7 42.35 -6.13 -5.70
C THR A 7 41.62 -7.01 -6.70
N LEU A 8 40.37 -7.38 -6.40
CA LEU A 8 39.38 -7.55 -7.47
C LEU A 8 38.18 -6.63 -7.25
N PHE A 9 38.47 -5.43 -6.75
CA PHE A 9 37.62 -4.24 -6.77
C PHE A 9 37.66 -3.56 -8.17
N LEU A 10 37.77 -4.35 -9.25
CA LEU A 10 38.03 -3.85 -10.61
C LEU A 10 37.23 -4.60 -11.68
N LEU A 11 35.94 -4.81 -11.43
CA LEU A 11 34.95 -5.03 -12.50
C LEU A 11 33.76 -4.08 -12.30
N LEU A 12 34.06 -2.87 -11.80
CA LEU A 12 33.22 -1.71 -11.99
C LEU A 12 33.34 -1.26 -13.44
N THR A 13 32.20 -0.88 -14.03
CA THR A 13 31.99 -0.13 -15.28
C THR A 13 31.88 -0.95 -16.56
N LEU A 14 30.93 -0.54 -17.43
CA LEU A 14 30.48 -1.14 -18.70
C LEU A 14 29.37 -2.19 -18.48
N THR A 15 28.09 -1.82 -18.42
CA THR A 15 27.34 -1.40 -19.62
C THR A 15 26.29 -0.34 -19.27
N ALA A 16 26.61 0.90 -19.61
CA ALA A 16 25.64 1.97 -19.78
C ALA A 16 24.82 1.76 -21.07
N CYS A 17 23.68 2.44 -21.13
CA CYS A 17 22.77 2.64 -22.28
C CYS A 17 21.81 1.45 -22.51
N ALA A 18 20.49 1.62 -22.38
CA ALA A 18 19.74 2.62 -23.15
C ALA A 18 18.56 3.22 -22.37
N ARG A 19 18.69 4.50 -22.03
CA ARG A 19 17.55 5.41 -21.87
C ARG A 19 16.98 5.67 -23.27
N LEU A 20 15.94 4.96 -23.70
CA LEU A 20 15.18 5.37 -24.89
C LEU A 20 14.10 6.36 -24.48
N LYS A 21 14.52 7.62 -24.53
CA LYS A 21 13.71 8.83 -24.51
C LYS A 21 12.84 8.85 -25.78
N ARG A 22 11.52 8.66 -25.67
CA ARG A 22 10.60 9.12 -26.72
C ARG A 22 9.49 9.96 -26.12
N ARG A 23 9.86 11.23 -25.92
CA ARG A 23 8.97 12.37 -25.77
C ARG A 23 8.20 12.52 -27.07
N ALA A 24 6.89 12.37 -27.04
CA ALA A 24 6.00 12.72 -28.14
C ALA A 24 4.77 13.44 -27.58
N SER A 25 4.88 14.76 -27.52
CA SER A 25 3.80 15.75 -27.57
C SER A 25 4.36 16.91 -28.41
N PRO A 26 3.58 17.79 -29.06
CA PRO A 26 2.12 17.96 -29.12
C PRO A 26 1.66 18.14 -30.61
N PRO A 27 0.54 18.80 -31.02
CA PRO A 27 0.07 20.13 -30.61
C PRO A 27 -1.40 20.21 -30.17
N ALA A 28 -1.67 21.16 -29.28
CA ALA A 28 -3.00 21.74 -29.08
C ALA A 28 -3.38 22.61 -30.29
N PRO A 29 -4.67 22.71 -30.63
CA PRO A 29 -5.17 23.90 -31.28
C PRO A 29 -6.34 24.54 -30.51
N THR A 30 -6.16 25.83 -30.26
CA THR A 30 -7.15 26.89 -30.52
C THR A 30 -8.24 27.14 -29.47
N VAL A 31 -7.99 28.20 -28.69
CA VAL A 31 -8.99 29.07 -28.05
C VAL A 31 -9.79 29.80 -29.14
N PRO A 32 -11.11 29.93 -28.96
CA PRO A 32 -11.69 31.29 -28.95
C PRO A 32 -12.67 31.48 -27.79
N SER A 33 -12.39 32.46 -26.93
CA SER A 33 -13.44 33.31 -26.33
C SER A 33 -14.00 34.21 -27.45
N PRO A 34 -15.30 34.60 -27.50
CA PRO A 34 -15.91 35.41 -26.43
C PRO A 34 -17.43 35.23 -26.20
N GLN A 35 -17.89 35.72 -25.03
CA GLN A 35 -19.19 36.37 -24.78
C GLN A 35 -20.50 35.67 -25.20
N ALA A 36 -21.24 35.19 -24.21
CA ALA A 36 -22.69 35.40 -24.16
C ALA A 36 -23.05 35.97 -22.80
N ALA A 37 -23.35 37.27 -22.79
CA ALA A 37 -23.90 37.99 -21.67
C ALA A 37 -25.29 37.43 -21.30
N ALA A 38 -25.47 37.10 -20.02
CA ALA A 38 -26.78 37.09 -19.39
C ALA A 38 -26.70 37.98 -18.16
N GLU A 39 -26.93 39.25 -18.44
CA GLU A 39 -27.40 40.29 -17.55
C GLU A 39 -28.51 39.80 -16.58
N ARG A 40 -28.46 40.31 -15.33
CA ARG A 40 -29.58 40.82 -14.48
C ARG A 40 -29.69 40.22 -13.06
N THR A 41 -29.16 41.00 -12.11
CA THR A 41 -29.65 41.45 -10.77
C THR A 41 -31.11 41.11 -10.36
N PRO A 42 -31.54 41.23 -9.07
CA PRO A 42 -30.84 41.52 -7.79
C PRO A 42 -31.22 40.59 -6.58
N THR A 43 -30.49 40.76 -5.46
CA THR A 43 -30.67 40.44 -4.00
C THR A 43 -32.11 40.19 -3.46
N PRO A 44 -32.39 39.68 -2.21
CA PRO A 44 -31.51 39.41 -1.04
C PRO A 44 -31.84 38.15 -0.16
N ALA A 45 -31.11 38.03 0.97
CA ALA A 45 -31.58 37.60 2.31
C ALA A 45 -31.24 36.17 2.84
N ILE A 46 -30.48 36.16 3.95
CA ILE A 46 -30.71 35.47 5.26
C ILE A 46 -30.81 33.91 5.16
N VAL A 47 -30.05 33.07 5.88
CA VAL A 47 -30.03 32.86 7.35
C VAL A 47 -28.83 31.96 7.72
N ALA A 48 -28.43 32.04 8.99
CA ALA A 48 -27.50 31.17 9.68
C ALA A 48 -27.79 29.66 9.53
N SER A 49 -26.73 28.86 9.43
CA SER A 49 -26.65 27.56 10.10
C SER A 49 -25.19 27.21 10.33
N THR A 50 -24.83 27.27 11.61
CA THR A 50 -23.63 26.66 12.17
C THR A 50 -23.73 25.15 11.89
N GLU A 51 -23.21 24.70 10.76
CA GLU A 51 -23.10 23.28 10.47
C GLU A 51 -22.05 22.70 11.40
N THR A 52 -22.52 22.22 12.55
CA THR A 52 -21.79 21.31 13.40
C THR A 52 -21.50 20.09 12.54
N PRO A 53 -20.23 19.70 12.30
CA PRO A 53 -19.96 18.43 11.66
C PRO A 53 -20.53 17.37 12.60
N SER A 54 -21.69 16.81 12.22
CA SER A 54 -22.26 15.63 12.85
C SER A 54 -21.28 14.50 12.61
N GLN A 55 -20.32 14.37 13.52
CA GLN A 55 -19.48 13.21 13.67
C GLN A 55 -20.44 12.01 13.78
N PRO A 56 -20.46 11.07 12.82
CA PRO A 56 -21.20 9.84 13.03
C PRO A 56 -20.68 9.21 14.32
N PRO A 57 -21.57 8.71 15.21
CA PRO A 57 -21.14 8.09 16.45
C PRO A 57 -20.13 7.01 16.10
N ALA A 58 -18.96 7.07 16.73
CA ALA A 58 -17.92 6.07 16.59
C ALA A 58 -18.55 4.72 16.95
N SER A 59 -18.91 3.95 15.92
CA SER A 59 -19.39 2.59 16.08
C SER A 59 -18.17 1.78 16.51
N THR A 60 -17.97 1.67 17.82
CA THR A 60 -17.02 0.75 18.47
C THR A 60 -17.52 -0.70 18.38
N ALA A 61 -17.96 -1.12 17.20
CA ALA A 61 -18.07 -2.55 16.93
C ALA A 61 -16.64 -3.03 16.59
N PRO A 62 -16.10 -4.03 17.31
CA PRO A 62 -14.82 -4.62 16.95
C PRO A 62 -14.92 -5.13 15.51
N VAL A 63 -13.93 -4.80 14.67
CA VAL A 63 -13.85 -5.35 13.31
C VAL A 63 -13.80 -6.86 13.45
N PRO A 64 -14.74 -7.62 12.86
CA PRO A 64 -14.76 -9.06 13.02
C PRO A 64 -13.42 -9.63 12.55
N THR A 65 -12.83 -10.50 13.37
CA THR A 65 -11.62 -11.22 12.99
C THR A 65 -11.92 -12.14 11.79
N PRO A 66 -10.96 -12.33 10.88
CA PRO A 66 -11.14 -13.26 9.77
C PRO A 66 -11.40 -14.67 10.30
N ASP A 67 -12.28 -15.43 9.63
CA ASP A 67 -12.49 -16.84 9.95
C ASP A 67 -11.44 -17.70 9.25
N PHE A 68 -10.31 -17.89 9.92
CA PHE A 68 -9.18 -18.68 9.38
C PHE A 68 -9.49 -20.16 9.23
N ALA A 69 -10.45 -20.71 9.97
CA ALA A 69 -10.78 -22.13 9.90
C ALA A 69 -11.44 -22.51 8.56
N SER A 70 -12.10 -21.54 7.93
CA SER A 70 -12.75 -21.69 6.63
C SER A 70 -11.82 -21.34 5.45
N MET A 71 -10.61 -20.85 5.71
CA MET A 71 -9.64 -20.43 4.68
C MET A 71 -8.53 -21.45 4.51
N THR A 72 -8.15 -21.69 3.26
CA THR A 72 -6.93 -22.41 2.92
C THR A 72 -5.69 -21.56 3.17
N PHE A 73 -4.52 -22.21 3.25
CA PHE A 73 -3.23 -21.50 3.38
C PHE A 73 -3.01 -20.46 2.27
N ALA A 74 -3.40 -20.78 1.03
CA ALA A 74 -3.26 -19.86 -0.10
C ALA A 74 -4.14 -18.60 0.06
N GLU A 75 -5.40 -18.77 0.47
CA GLU A 75 -6.31 -17.66 0.74
C GLU A 75 -5.83 -16.79 1.90
N LYS A 76 -5.28 -17.42 2.95
CA LYS A 76 -4.61 -16.70 4.06
C LYS A 76 -3.40 -15.89 3.54
N ASN A 77 -2.59 -16.46 2.65
CA ASN A 77 -1.42 -15.80 2.09
C ASN A 77 -1.81 -14.59 1.22
N GLU A 78 -2.87 -14.70 0.43
CA GLU A 78 -3.42 -13.58 -0.33
C GLU A 78 -3.92 -12.46 0.59
N LEU A 79 -4.67 -12.82 1.64
CA LEU A 79 -5.13 -11.86 2.66
C LEU A 79 -3.96 -11.15 3.35
N PHE A 80 -2.91 -11.89 3.73
CA PHE A 80 -1.71 -11.31 4.31
C PHE A 80 -1.07 -10.26 3.38
N LEU A 81 -0.86 -10.59 2.10
CA LEU A 81 -0.24 -9.68 1.14
C LEU A 81 -1.07 -8.42 0.90
N GLN A 82 -2.40 -8.57 0.85
CA GLN A 82 -3.31 -7.43 0.74
C GLN A 82 -3.18 -6.50 1.96
N LEU A 83 -3.29 -7.05 3.16
CA LEU A 83 -3.19 -6.28 4.39
C LEU A 83 -1.81 -5.63 4.53
N LEU A 84 -0.74 -6.34 4.17
CA LEU A 84 0.61 -5.81 4.23
C LEU A 84 0.75 -4.57 3.36
N ALA A 85 0.27 -4.62 2.12
CA ALA A 85 0.27 -3.49 1.21
C ALA A 85 -0.56 -2.31 1.75
N GLU A 86 -1.75 -2.58 2.30
CA GLU A 86 -2.61 -1.56 2.91
C GLU A 86 -1.92 -0.86 4.10
N ARG A 87 -1.27 -1.64 4.99
CA ARG A 87 -0.57 -1.11 6.17
C ARG A 87 0.69 -0.34 5.81
N GLN A 88 1.47 -0.83 4.85
CA GLN A 88 2.65 -0.11 4.34
C GLN A 88 2.26 1.19 3.64
N ALA A 89 1.18 1.19 2.85
CA ALA A 89 0.65 2.40 2.23
C ALA A 89 0.16 3.43 3.27
N ALA A 90 -0.34 2.96 4.41
CA ALA A 90 -0.69 3.79 5.56
C ALA A 90 0.52 4.25 6.40
N GLY A 91 1.74 3.83 6.05
CA GLY A 91 2.97 4.18 6.78
C GLY A 91 3.10 3.52 8.14
N MET A 92 2.42 2.39 8.37
CA MET A 92 2.50 1.64 9.63
C MET A 92 3.73 0.73 9.66
N ASP A 93 4.22 0.42 10.86
CA ASP A 93 5.28 -0.58 11.04
C ASP A 93 4.71 -2.00 10.88
N THR A 94 5.23 -2.74 9.91
CA THR A 94 4.80 -4.10 9.58
C THR A 94 5.83 -5.16 9.94
N SER A 95 6.94 -4.78 10.59
CA SER A 95 8.10 -5.65 10.78
C SER A 95 7.76 -6.96 11.50
N ALA A 96 6.93 -6.90 12.55
CA ALA A 96 6.53 -8.10 13.30
C ALA A 96 5.69 -9.07 12.45
N ALA A 97 4.81 -8.54 11.60
CA ALA A 97 3.99 -9.37 10.72
C ALA A 97 4.84 -10.03 9.62
N GLU A 98 5.80 -9.30 9.05
CA GLU A 98 6.73 -9.83 8.05
C GLU A 98 7.67 -10.90 8.64
N GLU A 99 8.08 -10.75 9.90
CA GLU A 99 8.85 -11.79 10.60
C GLU A 99 8.02 -13.06 10.84
N ALA A 100 6.77 -12.93 11.28
CA ALA A 100 5.85 -14.07 11.42
C ALA A 100 5.60 -14.76 10.07
N TYR A 101 5.43 -13.98 9.00
CA TYR A 101 5.31 -14.52 7.64
C TYR A 101 6.56 -15.27 7.19
N THR A 102 7.75 -14.76 7.52
CA THR A 102 9.02 -15.45 7.21
C THR A 102 9.08 -16.80 7.91
N ARG A 103 8.72 -16.87 9.19
CA ARG A 103 8.61 -18.15 9.94
C ARG A 103 7.60 -19.11 9.32
N SER A 104 6.49 -18.60 8.79
CA SER A 104 5.51 -19.40 8.04
C SER A 104 6.13 -20.06 6.82
N MET A 105 6.87 -19.29 6.03
CA MET A 105 7.54 -19.79 4.82
C MET A 105 8.62 -20.82 5.16
N GLU A 106 9.43 -20.58 6.20
CA GLU A 106 10.44 -21.54 6.68
C GLU A 106 9.83 -22.88 7.13
N ALA A 107 8.72 -22.84 7.87
CA ALA A 107 7.98 -24.03 8.27
C ALA A 107 7.40 -24.78 7.06
N SER A 108 6.86 -24.04 6.08
CA SER A 108 6.34 -24.59 4.82
C SER A 108 7.44 -25.31 4.03
N PHE A 109 8.61 -24.70 3.88
CA PHE A 109 9.76 -25.32 3.21
C PHE A 109 10.32 -26.53 3.96
N SER A 110 10.13 -26.59 5.28
CA SER A 110 10.50 -27.74 6.11
C SER A 110 9.45 -28.86 6.09
N GLY A 111 8.32 -28.65 5.39
CA GLY A 111 7.20 -29.61 5.31
C GLY A 111 6.26 -29.59 6.51
N ASP A 112 6.40 -28.64 7.43
CA ASP A 112 5.50 -28.48 8.58
C ASP A 112 4.34 -27.54 8.23
N ALA A 113 3.33 -28.10 7.55
CA ALA A 113 2.17 -27.35 7.09
C ALA A 113 1.35 -26.75 8.23
N SER A 114 1.25 -27.42 9.38
CA SER A 114 0.47 -26.92 10.52
C SER A 114 1.14 -25.73 11.19
N GLN A 115 2.47 -25.75 11.36
CA GLN A 115 3.18 -24.59 11.88
C GLN A 115 3.21 -23.45 10.87
N ALA A 116 3.37 -23.75 9.58
CA ALA A 116 3.30 -22.75 8.53
C ALA A 116 1.97 -21.99 8.60
N ASP A 117 0.85 -22.72 8.68
CA ASP A 117 -0.49 -22.13 8.75
C ASP A 117 -0.68 -21.28 10.00
N ARG A 118 -0.24 -21.76 11.17
CA ARG A 118 -0.30 -20.99 12.43
C ARG A 118 0.50 -19.69 12.39
N TYR A 119 1.72 -19.72 11.86
CA TYR A 119 2.54 -18.51 11.74
C TYR A 119 1.94 -17.51 10.72
N LEU A 120 1.26 -18.01 9.69
CA LEU A 120 0.56 -17.16 8.73
C LEU A 120 -0.66 -16.48 9.37
N GLU A 121 -1.44 -17.19 10.17
CA GLU A 121 -2.53 -16.59 10.96
C GLU A 121 -2.02 -15.51 11.92
N GLU A 122 -0.90 -15.77 12.61
CA GLU A 122 -0.23 -14.79 13.48
C GLU A 122 0.15 -13.53 12.70
N ALA A 123 0.76 -13.69 11.51
CA ALA A 123 1.13 -12.58 10.65
C ALA A 123 -0.08 -11.74 10.21
N ILE A 124 -1.20 -12.39 9.86
CA ILE A 124 -2.43 -11.70 9.48
C ILE A 124 -3.02 -10.94 10.66
N LEU A 125 -3.06 -11.54 11.84
CA LEU A 125 -3.62 -10.91 13.04
C LEU A 125 -2.83 -9.66 13.45
N LEU A 126 -1.51 -9.68 13.31
CA LEU A 126 -0.64 -8.52 13.55
C LEU A 126 -0.96 -7.34 12.62
N LEU A 127 -1.45 -7.62 11.40
CA LEU A 127 -1.88 -6.57 10.46
C LEU A 127 -3.37 -6.22 10.59
N TRP A 128 -4.20 -7.15 11.04
CA TRP A 128 -5.65 -6.96 11.12
C TRP A 128 -6.03 -6.00 12.25
N ASN A 129 -5.38 -6.14 13.41
CA ASN A 129 -5.64 -5.34 14.60
C ASN A 129 -4.33 -4.76 15.18
N PRO A 130 -3.75 -3.73 14.52
CA PRO A 130 -2.48 -3.13 14.91
C PRO A 130 -2.54 -2.32 16.21
#